data_AF-A0AAQ1C9Q3-F1
#
_entry.id   AF-A0AAQ1C9Q3-F1
#
_cell.length_a   1.000
_cell.length_b   1.000
_cell.length_c   1.000
_cell.angle_alpha   90.00
_cell.angle_beta   90.00
_cell.angle_gamma   90.00
#
_symmetry.space_group_name_H-M   'P 1'
#
loop_
_entity.id
_entity.type
_entity.pdbx_description
1 polymer ?
#
loop_
_entity_poly.entity_id
_entity_poly.type
_entity_poly.pdbx_seq_one_letter_code
_entity_poly.pdbx_strand_id
1 'polypeptide(L)'
;MVKKQYTDRFGSKYRYSAKYPIGTPHGTNLYNKFVNSESWEQLDAQSRVIEKNDNRMDVFLGNNYRFRNIHTGHLVDIKSSHSNTGKTISWTFESEADEFVF
;
A
#
# COMPACT_ATOMS: atom_id res chain seq x y z
N MET A 1 -12.44 -11.60 -10.99
CA MET A 1 -11.09 -10.99 -10.79
C MET A 1 -11.21 -9.48 -10.84
N VAL A 2 -11.07 -8.83 -9.69
CA VAL A 2 -11.21 -7.38 -9.55
C VAL A 2 -9.85 -6.71 -9.39
N LYS A 3 -9.72 -5.56 -10.05
CA LYS A 3 -8.56 -4.67 -9.90
C LYS A 3 -9.03 -3.27 -9.54
N LYS A 4 -8.57 -2.75 -8.40
CA LYS A 4 -8.78 -1.34 -8.00
C LYS A 4 -7.45 -0.61 -7.90
N GLN A 5 -7.43 0.63 -8.38
CA GLN A 5 -6.23 1.47 -8.38
C GLN A 5 -6.55 2.82 -7.75
N TYR A 6 -5.65 3.28 -6.90
CA TYR A 6 -5.77 4.55 -6.20
C TYR A 6 -4.43 5.27 -6.21
N THR A 7 -4.46 6.60 -6.12
CA THR A 7 -3.26 7.42 -5.95
C THR A 7 -3.51 8.40 -4.83
N ASP A 8 -2.81 8.20 -3.72
CA ASP A 8 -2.89 9.06 -2.58
C ASP A 8 -1.78 10.10 -2.65
N ARG A 9 -2.13 11.34 -2.34
CA ARG A 9 -1.20 12.47 -2.30
C ARG A 9 -1.04 12.95 -0.88
N PHE A 10 0.19 13.29 -0.52
CA PHE A 10 0.57 13.78 0.78
C PHE A 10 1.37 15.07 0.65
N GLY A 11 0.95 16.06 1.43
CA GLY A 11 1.63 17.33 1.60
C GLY A 11 2.61 17.25 2.77
N SER A 12 3.61 18.12 2.75
CA SER A 12 4.49 18.32 3.89
C SER A 12 5.02 19.76 3.82
N LYS A 13 5.10 20.44 4.97
CA LYS A 13 5.65 21.80 5.06
C LYS A 13 7.15 21.82 4.69
N TYR A 14 7.86 20.73 4.99
CA TYR A 14 9.29 20.57 4.69
C TYR A 14 9.58 19.26 3.94
N ARG A 15 10.73 19.18 3.28
CA ARG A 15 11.11 18.05 2.41
C ARG A 15 11.14 16.69 3.12
N TYR A 16 11.47 16.67 4.41
CA TYR A 16 11.60 15.47 5.24
C TYR A 16 10.73 15.50 6.50
N SER A 17 9.66 16.31 6.52
CA SER A 17 8.76 16.40 7.69
C SER A 17 7.62 15.39 7.64
N ALA A 18 6.86 15.35 8.74
CA ALA A 18 5.54 14.72 8.79
C ALA A 18 4.72 15.03 7.53
N LYS A 19 4.09 13.98 7.01
CA LYS A 19 3.28 14.00 5.80
C LYS A 19 1.81 13.97 6.19
N TYR A 20 1.03 14.84 5.56
CA TYR A 20 -0.41 14.94 5.77
C TYR A 20 -1.14 14.64 4.48
N PRO A 21 -2.21 13.84 4.49
CA PRO A 21 -2.95 13.54 3.26
C PRO A 21 -3.54 14.82 2.68
N ILE A 22 -3.42 14.98 1.36
CA ILE A 22 -4.10 16.02 0.59
C ILE A 22 -5.41 15.39 0.09
N GLY A 23 -6.51 15.76 0.73
CA GLY A 23 -7.81 15.12 0.47
C GLY A 23 -7.92 13.74 1.13
N THR A 24 -8.87 12.93 0.67
CA THR A 24 -9.14 11.60 1.20
C THR A 24 -8.18 10.57 0.60
N PRO A 25 -7.32 9.89 1.39
CA PRO A 25 -6.38 8.91 0.87
C PRO A 25 -7.08 7.55 0.68
N HIS A 26 -7.80 7.39 -0.43
CA HIS A 26 -8.63 6.22 -0.71
C HIS A 26 -7.84 4.90 -0.69
N GLY A 27 -6.63 4.87 -1.24
CA GLY A 27 -5.81 3.66 -1.28
C GLY A 27 -5.36 3.24 0.13
N THR A 28 -4.82 4.19 0.89
CA THR A 28 -4.38 4.02 2.27
C THR A 28 -5.54 3.58 3.16
N ASN A 29 -6.72 4.20 3.00
CA ASN A 29 -7.91 3.82 3.74
C ASN A 29 -8.34 2.39 3.43
N LEU A 30 -8.31 1.97 2.16
CA LEU A 30 -8.64 0.60 1.77
C LEU A 30 -7.62 -0.41 2.31
N TYR A 31 -6.32 -0.10 2.21
CA TYR A 31 -5.26 -0.92 2.81
C TYR A 31 -5.45 -1.06 4.33
N ASN A 32 -5.76 0.03 5.03
CA ASN A 32 -6.01 0.00 6.47
C ASN A 32 -7.23 -0.88 6.83
N LYS A 33 -8.22 -1.02 5.95
CA LYS A 33 -9.32 -1.97 6.18
C LYS A 33 -8.83 -3.42 6.14
N PHE A 34 -7.90 -3.77 5.25
CA PHE A 34 -7.30 -5.12 5.25
C PHE A 34 -6.48 -5.36 6.52
N VAL A 35 -5.66 -4.38 6.92
CA VAL A 35 -4.78 -4.51 8.10
C VAL A 35 -5.57 -4.63 9.40
N ASN A 36 -6.67 -3.90 9.52
CA ASN A 36 -7.46 -3.83 10.76
C ASN A 36 -8.68 -4.76 10.76
N SER A 37 -8.95 -5.51 9.70
CA SER A 37 -10.10 -6.43 9.64
C SER A 37 -9.74 -7.77 10.28
N GLU A 38 -10.65 -8.30 11.09
CA GLU A 38 -10.54 -9.65 11.66
C GLU A 38 -10.75 -10.74 10.60
N SER A 39 -11.35 -10.40 9.46
CA SER A 39 -11.61 -11.34 8.37
C SER A 39 -10.42 -11.52 7.43
N TRP A 40 -9.36 -10.72 7.56
CA TRP A 40 -8.20 -10.76 6.67
C TRP A 40 -6.90 -11.02 7.43
N GLU A 41 -6.18 -12.03 6.99
CA GLU A 41 -4.86 -12.39 7.50
C GLU A 41 -3.79 -11.95 6.50
N GLN A 42 -2.78 -11.22 6.97
CA GLN A 42 -1.63 -10.88 6.14
C GLN A 42 -0.68 -12.09 6.06
N LEU A 43 -0.51 -12.65 4.86
CA LEU A 43 0.36 -13.80 4.61
C LEU A 43 1.80 -13.39 4.31
N ASP A 44 1.99 -12.29 3.58
CA ASP A 44 3.31 -11.82 3.17
C ASP A 44 3.36 -10.29 3.05
N ALA A 45 4.55 -9.73 3.29
CA ALA A 45 4.88 -8.33 3.11
C ALA A 45 6.33 -8.18 2.67
N GLN A 46 6.53 -7.80 1.41
CA GLN A 46 7.84 -7.64 0.80
C GLN A 46 8.10 -6.16 0.51
N SER A 47 9.15 -5.64 1.12
CA SER A 47 9.62 -4.28 0.86
C SER A 47 10.47 -4.22 -0.40
N ARG A 48 10.22 -3.21 -1.24
CA ARG A 48 11.03 -2.92 -2.43
C ARG A 48 11.91 -1.72 -2.12
N VAL A 49 13.19 -1.96 -1.90
CA VAL A 49 14.20 -0.95 -1.60
C VAL A 49 15.30 -1.02 -2.64
N ILE A 50 15.71 0.13 -3.18
CA ILE A 50 16.95 0.24 -3.94
C ILE A 50 18.03 0.68 -2.96
N GLU A 51 18.92 -0.24 -2.63
CA GLU A 51 20.12 0.05 -1.87
C GLU A 51 21.10 0.85 -2.73
N LYS A 52 21.62 1.96 -2.18
CA LYS A 52 22.55 2.83 -2.91
C LYS A 52 24.01 2.48 -2.67
N ASN A 53 24.34 1.91 -1.51
CA ASN A 53 25.67 1.39 -1.16
C ASN A 53 26.84 2.38 -1.39
N ASP A 54 26.57 3.69 -1.39
CA ASP A 54 27.54 4.74 -1.69
C ASP A 54 27.34 6.01 -0.83
N ASN A 55 27.04 5.82 0.47
CA ASN A 55 26.72 6.87 1.46
C ASN A 55 25.47 7.72 1.14
N ARG A 56 24.76 7.43 0.04
CA ARG A 56 23.44 7.99 -0.24
C ARG A 56 22.36 7.18 0.48
N MET A 57 21.24 7.83 0.79
CA MET A 57 20.09 7.14 1.39
C MET A 57 19.49 6.16 0.39
N ASP A 58 19.11 4.98 0.90
CA ASP A 58 18.35 3.99 0.15
C ASP A 58 16.99 4.54 -0.27
N VAL A 59 16.52 4.05 -1.42
CA VAL A 59 15.25 4.51 -1.99
C VAL A 59 14.19 3.46 -1.74
N PHE A 60 13.28 3.76 -0.81
CA PHE A 60 12.08 2.95 -0.58
C PHE A 60 11.06 3.17 -1.72
N LEU A 61 10.79 2.12 -2.49
CA LEU A 61 9.87 2.14 -3.63
C LEU A 61 8.45 1.71 -3.26
N GLY A 62 8.20 1.27 -2.03
CA GLY A 62 6.92 0.72 -1.59
C GLY A 62 6.98 -0.77 -1.30
N ASN A 63 5.81 -1.38 -1.12
CA ASN A 63 5.65 -2.75 -0.65
C ASN A 63 4.70 -3.55 -1.53
N ASN A 64 4.92 -4.85 -1.58
CA ASN A 64 3.93 -5.83 -2.02
C ASN A 64 3.39 -6.56 -0.79
N TYR A 65 2.09 -6.72 -0.69
CA TYR A 65 1.42 -7.45 0.38
C TYR A 65 0.53 -8.52 -0.22
N ARG A 66 0.37 -9.62 0.53
CA ARG A 66 -0.60 -10.66 0.22
C ARG A 66 -1.48 -10.88 1.44
N PHE A 67 -2.79 -10.78 1.24
CA PHE A 67 -3.79 -11.04 2.26
C PHE A 67 -4.65 -12.24 1.86
N ARG A 68 -5.13 -12.97 2.86
CA ARG A 68 -6.10 -14.05 2.71
C ARG A 68 -7.32 -13.77 3.57
N ASN A 69 -8.50 -13.91 2.99
CA ASN A 69 -9.74 -13.88 3.76
C ASN A 69 -9.88 -15.19 4.54
N ILE A 70 -10.04 -15.11 5.87
CA ILE A 70 -10.02 -16.27 6.76
C ILE A 70 -11.23 -17.18 6.55
N HIS A 71 -12.38 -16.63 6.15
CA HIS A 71 -13.62 -17.38 5.99
C HIS A 71 -13.74 -18.06 4.63
N THR A 72 -13.26 -17.40 3.57
CA THR A 72 -13.43 -17.85 2.18
C THR A 72 -12.15 -18.41 1.55
N GLY A 73 -10.99 -18.12 2.14
CA GLY A 73 -9.68 -18.46 1.57
C GLY A 73 -9.25 -17.58 0.40
N HIS A 74 -10.06 -16.60 -0.02
CA HIS A 74 -9.73 -15.73 -1.16
C HIS A 74 -8.49 -14.89 -0.91
N LEU A 75 -7.69 -14.73 -1.98
CA LEU A 75 -6.46 -13.96 -1.94
C LEU A 75 -6.66 -12.55 -2.50
N VAL A 76 -5.92 -11.61 -1.90
CA VAL A 76 -5.76 -10.25 -2.38
C VAL A 76 -4.29 -9.89 -2.39
N ASP A 77 -3.79 -9.51 -3.55
CA ASP A 77 -2.46 -8.95 -3.74
C ASP A 77 -2.56 -7.43 -3.78
N ILE A 78 -1.79 -6.76 -2.90
CA ILE A 78 -1.77 -5.30 -2.78
C ILE A 78 -0.37 -4.82 -3.10
N LYS A 79 -0.25 -3.92 -4.07
CA LYS A 79 1.02 -3.29 -4.46
C LYS A 79 0.94 -1.81 -4.13
N SER A 80 1.91 -1.33 -3.36
CA SER A 80 2.12 0.09 -3.09
C SER A 80 3.42 0.54 -3.75
N SER A 81 3.36 1.66 -4.45
CA SER A 81 4.52 2.28 -5.12
C SER A 81 4.68 3.72 -4.64
N HIS A 82 5.84 4.02 -4.06
CA HIS A 82 6.14 5.34 -3.53
C HIS A 82 6.92 6.15 -4.56
N SER A 83 6.51 7.40 -4.75
CA SER A 83 7.34 8.40 -5.43
C SER A 83 8.66 8.62 -4.68
N ASN A 84 9.71 9.05 -5.38
CA ASN A 84 11.02 9.35 -4.76
C ASN A 84 10.96 10.45 -3.68
N THR A 85 9.98 11.34 -3.74
CA THR A 85 9.74 12.36 -2.70
C THR A 85 8.93 11.82 -1.52
N GLY A 86 8.36 10.62 -1.69
CA GLY A 86 7.43 9.97 -0.77
C GLY A 86 6.12 10.74 -0.57
N LYS A 87 5.80 11.71 -1.43
CA LYS A 87 4.57 12.53 -1.38
C LYS A 87 3.40 11.93 -2.16
N THR A 88 3.67 10.90 -2.93
CA THR A 88 2.64 10.17 -3.68
C THR A 88 2.84 8.69 -3.47
N ILE A 89 1.73 8.01 -3.18
CA ILE A 89 1.66 6.56 -3.06
C ILE A 89 0.60 6.07 -4.04
N SER A 90 1.03 5.25 -4.99
CA SER A 90 0.13 4.59 -5.93
C SER A 90 -0.17 3.19 -5.40
N TRP A 91 -1.45 2.86 -5.29
CA TRP A 91 -1.93 1.57 -4.82
C TRP A 91 -2.58 0.79 -5.95
N THR A 92 -2.36 -0.52 -5.97
CA THR A 92 -3.08 -1.47 -6.83
C THR A 92 -3.51 -2.65 -5.96
N PHE A 93 -4.80 -2.95 -5.99
CA PHE A 93 -5.42 -4.07 -5.28
C PHE A 93 -5.95 -5.04 -6.34
N GLU A 94 -5.47 -6.28 -6.31
CA GLU A 94 -5.85 -7.35 -7.24
C GLU A 94 -6.45 -8.49 -6.42
N SER A 95 -7.70 -8.86 -6.70
CA SER A 95 -8.38 -9.98 -6.04
C SER A 95 -8.92 -10.98 -7.04
N GLU A 96 -8.93 -12.24 -6.63
CA GLU A 96 -9.63 -13.30 -7.33
C GLU A 96 -11.15 -13.13 -7.25
N ALA A 97 -11.66 -12.63 -6.12
CA ALA A 97 -13.07 -12.39 -5.86
C ALA A 97 -13.63 -11.19 -6.64
N ASP A 98 -14.96 -11.13 -6.73
CA ASP A 98 -15.69 -10.05 -7.42
C ASP A 98 -15.88 -8.80 -6.56
N GLU A 99 -15.73 -8.91 -5.23
CA GLU A 99 -15.79 -7.76 -4.31
C GLU A 99 -14.87 -7.96 -3.10
N PHE A 100 -14.52 -6.85 -2.45
CA PHE A 100 -13.81 -6.86 -1.17
C PHE A 100 -14.81 -6.79 -0.02
N VAL A 101 -14.86 -7.84 0.80
CA VAL A 101 -15.71 -7.92 2.00
C VAL A 101 -14.82 -7.77 3.22
N PHE A 102 -15.17 -6.86 4.16
CA PHE A 102 -14.33 -6.47 5.29
C PHE A 102 -15.01 -6.67 6.63
#